data_AF-A0A699GTT6-F1
#
_entry.id   AF-A0A699GTT6-F1
#
_cell.length_a   1.000
_cell.length_b   1.000
_cell.length_c   1.000
_cell.angle_alpha   90.00
_cell.angle_beta   90.00
_cell.angle_gamma   90.00
#
_symmetry.space_group_name_H-M   'P 1'
#
loop_
_entity.id
_entity.type
_entity.pdbx_description
1 polymer ?
#
loop_
_entity_poly.entity_id
_entity_poly.type
_entity_poly.pdbx_seq_one_letter_code
_entity_poly.pdbx_strand_id
1 'polypeptide(L)'
;MASHLKTRSVVRFSGPDTLKFLQGLITNDVRRFGDSVGDEKSSLVTPNVPASSVRSLYAAMLNPQGRFLYDLFLYEAPRVEERIDPSGSGPGSGRVGDDDGDGVVLLADVDSSVLDELMDTFKK
;
A
#
# COMPACT_ATOMS: atom_id res chain seq x y z
N MET A 1 22.04 -3.26 -1.02
CA MET A 1 22.30 -2.15 -0.09
C MET A 1 20.94 -1.56 0.26
N ALA A 2 20.56 -1.55 1.53
CA ALA A 2 19.30 -0.97 2.00
C ALA A 2 19.61 0.12 3.03
N SER A 3 18.80 1.18 3.08
CA SER A 3 18.95 2.30 4.01
C SER A 3 17.68 2.47 4.84
N HIS A 4 17.82 2.75 6.13
CA HIS A 4 16.68 2.99 7.02
C HIS A 4 16.29 4.47 6.99
N LEU A 5 15.09 4.76 6.50
CA LEU A 5 14.54 6.12 6.41
C LEU A 5 13.89 6.54 7.74
N LYS A 6 14.69 7.09 8.65
CA LYS A 6 14.21 7.47 10.01
C LYS A 6 13.13 8.55 10.03
N THR A 7 12.98 9.30 8.93
CA THR A 7 12.01 10.40 8.80
C THR A 7 10.71 9.95 8.13
N ARG A 8 10.57 8.66 7.83
CA ARG A 8 9.39 8.10 7.20
C ARG A 8 8.74 7.08 8.12
N SER A 9 7.42 7.04 8.09
CA SER A 9 6.59 6.15 8.89
C SER A 9 5.57 5.49 7.97
N VAL A 10 5.08 4.31 8.35
CA VAL A 10 4.10 3.54 7.57
C VAL A 10 2.75 3.53 8.27
N VAL A 11 1.69 3.88 7.54
CA VAL A 11 0.29 3.79 7.97
C VAL A 11 -0.37 2.63 7.22
N ARG A 12 -1.17 1.83 7.93
CA ARG A 12 -1.94 0.71 7.36
C ARG A 12 -3.40 1.12 7.19
N PHE A 13 -3.95 0.91 6.00
CA PHE A 13 -5.37 1.03 5.70
C PHE A 13 -5.95 -0.35 5.46
N SER A 14 -7.01 -0.71 6.20
CA SER A 14 -7.76 -1.94 5.99
C SER A 14 -9.26 -1.72 6.20
N GLY A 15 -10.06 -2.65 5.71
CA GLY A 15 -11.52 -2.57 5.69
C GLY A 15 -12.10 -2.49 4.27
N PRO A 16 -13.40 -2.80 4.11
CA PRO A 16 -14.04 -2.96 2.81
C PRO A 16 -14.07 -1.66 1.97
N ASP A 17 -14.09 -0.51 2.63
CA ASP A 17 -14.19 0.80 1.97
C ASP A 17 -12.83 1.49 1.72
N THR A 18 -11.70 0.82 1.98
CA THR A 18 -10.35 1.42 1.88
C THR A 18 -10.10 2.16 0.57
N LEU A 19 -10.40 1.50 -0.56
CA LEU A 19 -10.19 2.10 -1.89
C LEU A 19 -11.12 3.29 -2.12
N LYS A 20 -12.39 3.18 -1.74
CA LYS A 20 -13.39 4.24 -1.88
C LYS A 20 -13.03 5.47 -1.04
N PHE A 21 -12.59 5.24 0.19
CA PHE A 21 -12.15 6.29 1.12
C PHE A 21 -10.94 7.04 0.56
N LEU A 22 -9.88 6.33 0.20
CA LEU A 22 -8.64 6.94 -0.30
C LEU A 22 -8.85 7.64 -1.64
N GLN A 23 -9.65 7.08 -2.55
CA GLN A 23 -9.90 7.67 -3.86
C GLN A 23 -10.50 9.08 -3.79
N GLY A 24 -11.25 9.40 -2.73
CA GLY A 24 -11.84 10.71 -2.50
C GLY A 24 -10.90 11.73 -1.84
N LEU A 25 -9.77 11.29 -1.29
CA LEU A 25 -8.85 12.13 -0.51
C LEU A 25 -7.54 12.43 -1.24
N ILE A 26 -7.09 11.51 -2.10
CA ILE A 26 -5.77 11.61 -2.73
C ILE A 26 -5.84 11.86 -4.23
N THR A 27 -4.76 12.41 -4.78
CA THR A 27 -4.72 12.89 -6.17
C THR A 27 -4.62 11.80 -7.24
N ASN A 28 -4.27 10.57 -6.88
CA ASN A 28 -3.98 9.50 -7.83
C ASN A 28 -4.99 8.34 -7.71
N ASP A 29 -5.14 7.56 -8.78
CA ASP A 29 -6.15 6.50 -8.86
C ASP A 29 -5.70 5.23 -8.12
N VAL A 30 -6.32 5.00 -6.95
CA VAL A 30 -6.04 3.84 -6.09
C VAL A 30 -6.83 2.60 -6.49
N ARG A 31 -7.81 2.70 -7.39
CA ARG A 31 -8.61 1.54 -7.82
C ARG A 31 -7.77 0.50 -8.54
N ARG A 32 -6.62 0.93 -9.08
CA ARG A 32 -5.57 0.06 -9.63
C ARG A 32 -5.04 -0.98 -8.64
N PHE A 33 -5.26 -0.82 -7.34
CA PHE A 33 -4.92 -1.85 -6.34
C PHE A 33 -6.00 -2.93 -6.19
N GLY A 34 -7.26 -2.64 -6.56
CA GLY A 34 -8.37 -3.60 -6.50
C GLY A 34 -8.53 -4.46 -7.75
N ASP A 35 -7.96 -4.02 -8.87
CA ASP A 35 -7.98 -4.82 -10.09
C ASP A 35 -7.15 -6.08 -9.90
N SER A 36 -7.77 -7.26 -9.96
CA SER A 36 -7.05 -8.54 -9.92
C SER A 36 -5.89 -8.50 -10.92
N VAL A 37 -4.72 -9.01 -10.51
CA VAL A 37 -3.45 -9.08 -11.28
C VAL A 37 -3.57 -9.90 -12.59
N GLY A 38 -4.78 -10.15 -13.08
CA GLY A 38 -5.10 -10.97 -14.24
C GLY A 38 -5.00 -10.31 -15.61
N ASP A 39 -4.87 -8.98 -15.72
CA ASP A 39 -4.97 -8.32 -17.05
C ASP A 39 -3.80 -7.41 -17.44
N GLU A 40 -2.85 -7.17 -16.54
CA GLU A 40 -1.55 -6.60 -16.92
C GLU A 40 -0.53 -7.72 -17.13
N LYS A 41 -0.84 -8.60 -18.10
CA LYS A 41 0.23 -9.27 -18.85
C LYS A 41 1.03 -8.16 -19.52
N SER A 42 2.01 -7.60 -18.82
CA SER A 42 3.16 -7.02 -19.50
C SER A 42 3.64 -8.10 -20.44
N SER A 43 3.40 -7.89 -21.73
CA SER A 43 3.52 -8.86 -22.81
C SER A 43 4.97 -9.24 -23.12
N LEU A 44 5.87 -9.04 -22.15
CA LEU A 44 7.29 -9.27 -22.22
C LEU A 44 7.76 -9.93 -20.91
N VAL A 45 7.29 -11.16 -20.67
CA VAL A 45 7.88 -12.07 -19.67
C VAL A 45 9.28 -12.45 -20.17
N THR A 46 10.27 -11.63 -19.84
CA THR A 46 11.67 -12.03 -20.03
C THR A 46 12.13 -12.76 -18.76
N PRO A 47 13.03 -13.75 -18.88
CA PRO A 47 13.53 -14.53 -17.73
C PRO A 47 14.15 -13.68 -16.59
N ASN A 48 14.46 -12.41 -16.85
CA ASN A 48 15.15 -11.51 -15.94
C ASN A 48 14.23 -10.49 -15.25
N VAL A 49 12.92 -10.54 -15.45
CA VAL A 49 11.95 -9.65 -14.79
C VAL A 49 11.06 -10.49 -13.87
N PRO A 50 10.96 -10.16 -12.56
CA PRO A 50 10.05 -10.86 -11.66
C PRO A 50 8.62 -10.84 -12.21
N ALA A 51 7.95 -11.99 -12.19
CA ALA A 51 6.59 -12.15 -12.71
C ALA A 51 5.53 -11.30 -11.97
N SER A 52 5.88 -10.72 -10.81
CA SER A 52 5.05 -9.82 -10.03
C SER A 52 5.86 -8.59 -9.65
N SER A 53 5.48 -7.43 -10.18
CA SER A 53 5.93 -6.14 -9.63
C SER A 53 4.93 -5.75 -8.56
N VAL A 54 5.40 -5.55 -7.33
CA VAL A 54 4.57 -4.97 -6.26
C VAL A 54 4.05 -3.63 -6.78
N ARG A 55 2.72 -3.47 -6.86
CA ARG A 55 2.12 -2.21 -7.30
C ARG A 55 2.45 -1.15 -6.26
N SER A 56 3.03 -0.04 -6.72
CA SER A 56 3.34 1.13 -5.89
C SER A 56 2.80 2.39 -6.55
N LEU A 57 2.24 3.29 -5.77
CA LEU A 57 1.61 4.52 -6.26
C LEU A 57 2.08 5.71 -5.44
N TYR A 58 2.56 6.75 -6.10
CA TYR A 58 2.75 8.05 -5.46
C TYR A 58 1.47 8.87 -5.56
N ALA A 59 1.05 9.47 -4.45
CA ALA A 59 -0.12 10.35 -4.40
C ALA A 59 0.09 11.49 -3.40
N ALA A 60 -0.65 12.58 -3.58
CA ALA A 60 -0.72 13.67 -2.62
C ALA A 60 -2.10 13.73 -1.99
N MET A 61 -2.18 14.18 -0.74
CA MET A 61 -3.43 14.63 -0.13
C MET A 61 -3.49 16.16 -0.20
N LEU A 62 -4.64 16.70 -0.59
CA LEU A 62 -4.86 18.12 -0.73
C LEU A 62 -5.88 18.62 0.28
N ASN A 63 -5.81 19.90 0.61
CA ASN A 63 -6.91 20.56 1.30
C ASN A 63 -8.06 20.89 0.32
N PRO A 64 -9.24 21.31 0.80
CA PRO A 64 -10.37 21.67 -0.08
C PRO A 64 -10.09 22.84 -1.05
N GLN A 65 -9.04 23.62 -0.80
CA GLN A 65 -8.58 24.70 -1.69
C GLN A 65 -7.60 24.22 -2.77
N GLY A 66 -7.29 22.92 -2.82
CA GLY A 66 -6.32 22.33 -3.74
C GLY A 66 -4.85 22.55 -3.36
N ARG A 67 -4.55 23.01 -2.14
CA ARG A 67 -3.17 23.12 -1.65
C ARG A 67 -2.67 21.78 -1.15
N PHE A 68 -1.40 21.51 -1.42
CA PHE A 68 -0.71 20.31 -0.97
C PHE A 68 -0.65 20.24 0.57
N LEU A 69 -1.02 19.08 1.12
CA LEU A 69 -0.85 18.76 2.54
C LEU A 69 0.28 17.75 2.73
N TYR A 70 0.10 16.53 2.21
CA TYR A 70 1.00 15.39 2.48
C TYR A 70 1.28 14.59 1.21
N ASP A 71 2.49 14.06 1.08
CA ASP A 71 2.83 13.01 0.12
C ASP A 71 2.65 11.62 0.73
N LEU A 72 2.21 10.67 -0.10
CA LEU A 72 2.03 9.27 0.26
C LEU A 72 2.62 8.38 -0.84
N PHE A 73 3.41 7.39 -0.44
CA PHE A 73 3.74 6.25 -1.29
C PHE A 73 2.92 5.05 -0.84
N LEU A 74 1.95 4.65 -1.65
CA LEU A 74 1.06 3.53 -1.37
C LEU A 74 1.57 2.25 -2.02
N TYR A 75 1.45 1.14 -1.32
CA TYR A 75 1.79 -0.19 -1.82
C TYR A 75 0.89 -1.26 -1.17
N GLU A 76 0.67 -2.35 -1.89
CA GLU A 76 -0.10 -3.49 -1.39
C GLU A 76 0.66 -4.16 -0.23
N ALA A 77 -0.06 -4.56 0.82
CA ALA A 77 0.56 -5.34 1.89
C ALA A 77 1.00 -6.71 1.35
N PRO A 78 2.20 -7.20 1.74
CA PRO A 78 2.66 -8.52 1.31
C PRO A 78 1.67 -9.60 1.71
N ARG A 79 1.31 -10.45 0.74
CA ARG A 79 0.43 -11.60 1.01
C ARG A 79 1.13 -12.54 1.97
N VAL A 80 0.37 -13.28 2.77
CA VAL A 80 0.94 -14.19 3.79
C VAL A 80 1.90 -15.20 3.15
N GLU A 81 1.60 -15.65 1.93
CA GLU A 81 2.42 -16.53 1.10
C GLU A 81 3.74 -15.91 0.65
N GLU A 82 3.86 -14.58 0.64
CA GLU A 82 5.08 -13.85 0.27
C GLU A 82 5.95 -13.52 1.49
N ARG A 83 5.42 -13.68 2.71
CA ARG A 83 6.17 -13.41 3.94
C ARG A 83 7.20 -14.50 4.14
N ILE A 84 8.46 -14.13 4.29
CA ILE A 84 9.50 -15.07 4.66
C ILE A 84 9.21 -15.56 6.08
N ASP A 85 9.29 -16.86 6.28
CA ASP A 85 9.15 -17.45 7.59
C ASP A 85 10.26 -16.93 8.54
N PRO A 86 10.06 -16.96 9.87
CA PRO A 86 11.06 -16.47 10.81
C PRO A 86 12.42 -17.20 10.70
N SER A 87 12.45 -18.39 10.09
CA SER A 87 13.67 -19.15 9.84
C SER A 87 14.45 -18.68 8.61
N GLY A 88 13.87 -17.82 7.77
CA GLY A 88 14.50 -17.34 6.53
C GLY A 88 14.57 -18.39 5.42
N SER A 89 13.96 -19.56 5.61
CA SER A 89 14.16 -20.75 4.78
C SER A 89 13.06 -20.95 3.73
N GLY A 90 11.93 -20.24 3.86
CA GLY A 90 10.87 -20.31 2.86
C GLY A 90 9.71 -19.35 3.10
N PRO A 91 8.76 -19.29 2.15
CA PRO A 91 7.50 -18.58 2.37
C PRO A 91 6.76 -19.18 3.58
N GLY A 92 6.26 -18.32 4.46
CA GLY A 92 5.59 -18.69 5.69
C GLY A 92 4.29 -19.44 5.41
N SER A 93 4.14 -20.63 6.00
CA SER A 93 2.90 -21.40 5.96
C SER A 93 1.86 -20.81 6.92
N GLY A 94 1.47 -19.55 6.72
CA GLY A 94 0.39 -18.95 7.48
C GLY A 94 -0.94 -19.50 6.99
N ARG A 95 -1.59 -20.33 7.82
CA ARG A 95 -2.99 -20.73 7.59
C ARG A 95 -3.84 -19.47 7.45
N VAL A 96 -4.75 -19.50 6.48
CA VAL A 96 -5.89 -18.58 6.35
C VAL A 96 -6.52 -18.45 7.74
N GLY A 97 -6.20 -17.36 8.42
CA GLY A 97 -6.57 -17.09 9.79
C GLY A 97 -7.15 -15.70 9.79
N ASP A 98 -8.47 -15.66 9.69
CA ASP A 98 -9.39 -14.69 10.29
C ASP A 98 -8.77 -13.34 10.68
N ASP A 99 -9.19 -12.28 9.98
CA ASP A 99 -9.22 -10.85 10.40
C ASP A 99 -8.59 -9.86 9.42
N ASP A 100 -9.13 -9.81 8.20
CA ASP A 100 -9.40 -8.54 7.54
C ASP A 100 -10.47 -8.85 6.48
N GLY A 101 -11.55 -8.07 6.45
CA GLY A 101 -12.65 -8.28 5.52
C GLY A 101 -12.20 -8.30 4.05
N ASP A 102 -13.12 -8.63 3.16
CA ASP A 102 -13.04 -8.75 1.68
C ASP A 102 -12.36 -7.58 0.91
N GLY A 103 -11.70 -6.64 1.58
CA GLY A 103 -11.04 -5.46 1.03
C GLY A 103 -9.51 -5.59 0.91
N VAL A 104 -8.96 -4.79 0.00
CA VAL A 104 -7.51 -4.63 -0.20
C VAL A 104 -6.87 -3.94 1.00
N VAL A 105 -5.77 -4.50 1.51
CA VAL A 105 -4.94 -3.86 2.55
C VAL A 105 -3.83 -3.05 1.89
N LEU A 106 -3.80 -1.75 2.17
CA LEU A 106 -2.78 -0.84 1.66
C LEU A 106 -1.89 -0.32 2.77
N LEU A 107 -0.61 -0.17 2.46
CA LEU A 107 0.38 0.49 3.30
C LEU A 107 0.74 1.81 2.64
N ALA A 108 0.79 2.89 3.41
CA ALA A 108 1.26 4.19 2.95
C ALA A 108 2.47 4.63 3.75
N ASP A 109 3.57 4.85 3.06
CA ASP A 109 4.75 5.50 3.60
C ASP A 109 4.55 7.03 3.53
N VAL A 110 4.71 7.69 4.68
CA VAL A 110 4.44 9.12 4.92
C VAL A 110 5.57 9.76 5.73
N ASP A 111 5.66 11.09 5.73
CA ASP A 111 6.58 11.79 6.62
C ASP A 111 6.20 11.56 8.09
N SER A 112 7.15 11.11 8.88
CA SER A 112 6.99 10.88 10.31
C SER A 112 6.59 12.14 11.09
N SER A 113 6.98 13.35 10.64
CA SER A 113 6.69 14.58 11.36
C SER A 113 5.23 15.02 11.27
N VAL A 114 4.48 14.51 10.27
CA VAL A 114 3.07 14.87 10.04
C VAL A 114 2.11 13.75 10.44
N LEU A 115 2.61 12.64 10.99
CA LEU A 115 1.82 11.44 11.25
C LEU A 115 0.62 11.72 12.16
N ASP A 116 0.81 12.46 13.26
CA ASP A 116 -0.28 12.74 14.20
C ASP A 116 -1.38 13.61 13.56
N GLU A 117 -0.99 14.65 12.82
CA GLU A 117 -1.93 15.53 12.11
C GLU A 117 -2.67 14.80 10.98
N LEU A 118 -1.98 13.91 10.27
CA LEU A 118 -2.55 13.04 9.26
C LEU A 118 -3.62 12.12 9.88
N MET A 119 -3.30 11.48 11.00
CA MET A 119 -4.22 10.57 11.69
C MET A 119 -5.45 11.31 12.24
N ASP A 120 -5.28 12.53 12.75
CA ASP A 120 -6.39 13.38 13.17
C ASP A 120 -7.23 13.85 11.98
N THR A 121 -6.62 14.05 10.82
CA THR A 121 -7.35 14.41 9.59
C THR A 121 -8.21 13.25 9.09
N PHE A 122 -7.73 12.01 9.15
CA PHE A 122 -8.52 10.83 8.76
C PHE A 122 -9.67 10.49 9.72
N LYS A 123 -9.67 11.02 10.95
CA LYS A 123 -10.75 10.80 11.93
C LYS A 123 -11.88 11.82 11.84
N LYS A 124 -11.72 12.89 11.06
CA LYS A 124 -12.75 13.92 10.84
C LYS A 124 -13.82 13.43 9.88
#